data_AF-A0A5E6VVG2-F1
#
_entry.id   AF-A0A5E6VVG2-F1
#
_cell.length_a   1.000
_cell.length_b   1.000
_cell.length_c   1.000
_cell.angle_alpha   90.00
_cell.angle_beta   90.00
_cell.angle_gamma   90.00
#
_symmetry.space_group_name_H-M   'P 1'
#
loop_
_entity.id
_entity.type
_entity.pdbx_description
1 polymer ?
#
loop_
_entity_poly.entity_id
_entity_poly.type
_entity_poly.pdbx_seq_one_letter_code
_entity_poly.pdbx_strand_id
1 'polypeptide(L)'
;MKIELEVDKQVAGDLNITYKHPEYGSHSLKLNNEVLYADEEFFYLNPKYRTFEGHEYYMGVKFKRGLVVGEEYKLEGNDHGPIWAHLEFDWVSGDKNASGTFRLTRGGDRPKGVFNLSEEGVFEVKGDFEF
;
A
#
# COMPACT_ATOMS: atom_id res chain seq x y z
N MET A 1 2.87 23.31 31.05
CA MET A 1 3.01 21.86 30.83
C MET A 1 2.06 21.49 29.70
N LYS A 2 2.55 21.48 28.45
CA LYS A 2 1.76 20.98 27.32
C LYS A 2 1.89 19.46 27.38
N ILE A 3 0.76 18.79 27.55
CA ILE A 3 0.69 17.34 27.35
C ILE A 3 0.72 17.18 25.83
N GLU A 4 1.91 16.95 25.28
CA GLU A 4 2.06 16.44 23.92
C GLU A 4 1.55 15.00 23.95
N LEU A 5 0.32 14.81 23.49
CA LEU A 5 -0.25 13.49 23.25
C LEU A 5 0.62 12.81 22.20
N GLU A 6 1.26 11.70 22.57
CA GLU A 6 2.00 10.80 21.68
C GLU A 6 1.14 10.47 20.44
N VAL A 7 1.60 10.86 19.25
CA VAL A 7 0.90 10.61 17.99
C VAL A 7 1.42 9.31 17.38
N ASP A 8 1.29 8.20 18.09
CA ASP A 8 1.23 6.88 17.47
C ASP A 8 -0.19 6.69 16.90
N LYS A 9 -0.49 7.41 15.81
CA LYS A 9 -1.82 7.39 15.16
C LYS A 9 -1.95 6.16 14.27
N GLN A 10 -2.12 5.01 14.90
CA GLN A 10 -2.62 3.80 14.25
C GLN A 10 -4.12 3.91 14.04
N VAL A 11 -4.61 3.58 12.84
CA VAL A 11 -6.04 3.53 12.52
C VAL A 11 -6.39 2.16 11.96
N ALA A 12 -7.40 1.52 12.55
CA ALA A 12 -7.90 0.23 12.08
C ALA A 12 -8.95 0.42 10.98
N GLY A 13 -8.91 -0.44 9.96
CA GLY A 13 -9.81 -0.37 8.81
C GLY A 13 -9.83 -1.65 7.99
N ASP A 14 -10.40 -1.55 6.79
CA ASP A 14 -10.56 -2.64 5.85
C ASP A 14 -9.63 -2.45 4.64
N LEU A 15 -9.07 -3.56 4.16
CA LEU A 15 -8.19 -3.61 3.01
C LEU A 15 -8.52 -4.83 2.14
N ASN A 16 -8.89 -4.58 0.90
CA ASN A 16 -9.15 -5.61 -0.11
C ASN A 16 -8.00 -5.59 -1.13
N ILE A 17 -7.40 -6.75 -1.39
CA ILE A 17 -6.23 -6.87 -2.27
C ILE A 17 -6.41 -8.07 -3.20
N THR A 18 -6.01 -7.92 -4.46
CA THR A 18 -5.78 -9.01 -5.39
C THR A 18 -4.33 -8.97 -5.86
N TYR A 19 -3.58 -10.01 -5.53
CA TYR A 19 -2.25 -10.29 -6.03
C TYR A 19 -2.38 -11.10 -7.32
N LYS A 20 -1.60 -10.76 -8.36
CA LYS A 20 -1.61 -11.46 -9.64
C LYS A 20 -0.18 -11.67 -10.13
N HIS A 21 0.26 -12.92 -10.09
CA HIS A 21 1.54 -13.35 -10.64
C HIS A 21 1.31 -13.97 -12.03
N PRO A 22 2.18 -13.73 -13.03
CA PRO A 22 2.05 -14.32 -14.36
C PRO A 22 2.00 -15.86 -14.37
N GLU A 23 2.76 -16.50 -13.47
CA GLU A 23 2.89 -17.96 -13.41
C GLU A 23 2.02 -18.62 -12.34
N TYR A 24 1.71 -17.93 -11.24
CA TYR A 24 1.04 -18.50 -10.05
C TYR A 24 -0.39 -17.99 -9.89
N GLY A 25 -0.97 -17.40 -10.95
CA GLY A 25 -2.38 -17.01 -10.97
C GLY A 25 -2.73 -15.78 -10.14
N SER A 26 -3.96 -15.74 -9.62
CA SER A 26 -4.51 -14.59 -8.92
C SER A 26 -5.07 -14.98 -7.55
N HIS A 27 -4.71 -14.22 -6.54
CA HIS A 27 -5.02 -14.48 -5.13
C HIS A 27 -5.66 -13.25 -4.50
N SER A 28 -6.91 -13.38 -4.06
CA SER A 28 -7.63 -12.28 -3.42
C SER A 28 -7.68 -12.45 -1.90
N LEU A 29 -7.52 -11.34 -1.21
CA LEU A 29 -7.44 -11.26 0.24
C LEU A 29 -8.31 -10.11 0.74
N LYS A 30 -9.10 -10.36 1.78
CA LYS A 30 -9.84 -9.34 2.52
C LYS A 30 -9.33 -9.31 3.95
N LEU A 31 -8.77 -8.18 4.36
CA LEU A 31 -8.27 -7.92 5.69
C LEU A 31 -9.22 -6.95 6.38
N ASN A 32 -9.79 -7.38 7.51
CA ASN A 32 -10.60 -6.51 8.37
C ASN A 32 -9.79 -6.19 9.62
N ASN A 33 -9.97 -4.98 10.15
CA ASN A 33 -9.17 -4.45 11.26
C ASN A 33 -7.66 -4.40 10.94
N GLU A 34 -7.30 -4.20 9.68
CA GLU A 34 -5.92 -3.92 9.27
C GLU A 34 -5.48 -2.58 9.85
N VAL A 35 -4.19 -2.43 10.17
CA VAL A 35 -3.67 -1.20 10.78
C VAL A 35 -2.97 -0.34 9.74
N LEU A 36 -3.48 0.87 9.53
CA LEU A 36 -2.77 1.95 8.88
C LEU A 36 -1.92 2.69 9.91
N TYR A 37 -0.60 2.67 9.73
CA TYR A 37 0.31 3.48 10.54
C TYR A 37 0.44 4.87 9.94
N ALA A 38 0.68 5.87 10.78
CA ALA A 38 0.88 7.22 10.31
C ALA A 38 1.92 7.95 11.18
N ASP A 39 2.80 8.71 10.54
CA ASP A 39 3.66 9.70 11.20
C ASP A 39 3.17 11.12 10.87
N GLU A 40 4.00 12.13 11.09
CA GLU A 40 3.65 13.53 10.80
C GLU A 40 3.42 13.83 9.31
N GLU A 41 4.05 13.07 8.41
CA GLU A 41 4.09 13.35 6.98
C GLU A 41 3.41 12.28 6.12
N PHE A 42 3.35 11.04 6.57
CA PHE A 42 2.98 9.88 5.75
C PHE A 42 2.02 8.92 6.45
N PHE A 43 1.27 8.21 5.61
CA PHE A 43 0.58 6.98 5.95
C PHE A 43 1.35 5.78 5.40
N TYR A 44 1.28 4.65 6.11
CA TYR A 44 1.96 3.41 5.77
C TYR A 44 0.94 2.26 5.78
N LEU A 45 0.67 1.74 4.59
CA LEU A 45 -0.16 0.57 4.35
C LEU A 45 0.77 -0.62 4.13
N ASN A 46 0.82 -1.54 5.09
CA ASN A 46 1.70 -2.71 5.02
C ASN A 46 0.93 -3.96 5.48
N PRO A 47 0.23 -4.65 4.57
CA PRO A 47 -0.46 -5.91 4.88
C PRO A 47 0.49 -7.06 5.24
N LYS A 48 1.79 -6.80 5.43
CA LYS A 48 2.86 -7.79 5.68
C LYS A 48 3.00 -8.79 4.54
N TYR A 49 3.92 -9.72 4.70
CA TYR A 49 4.09 -10.84 3.79
C TYR A 49 2.86 -11.75 3.79
N ARG A 50 2.49 -12.24 2.61
CA ARG A 50 1.38 -13.17 2.38
C ARG A 50 1.86 -14.37 1.58
N THR A 51 1.51 -15.57 2.02
CA THR A 51 1.90 -16.80 1.34
C THR A 51 0.72 -17.35 0.54
N PHE A 52 0.91 -17.54 -0.76
CA PHE A 52 -0.04 -18.20 -1.65
C PHE A 52 0.68 -19.31 -2.42
N GLU A 53 0.13 -20.52 -2.39
CA GLU A 53 0.68 -21.67 -3.13
C GLU A 53 2.17 -21.96 -2.86
N GLY A 54 2.66 -21.64 -1.65
CA GLY A 54 4.05 -21.84 -1.25
C GLY A 54 4.99 -20.69 -1.60
N HIS A 55 4.48 -19.63 -2.22
CA HIS A 55 5.23 -18.43 -2.58
C HIS A 55 4.86 -17.25 -1.70
N GLU A 56 5.84 -16.41 -1.38
CA GLU A 56 5.68 -15.27 -0.51
C GLU A 56 5.60 -13.95 -1.30
N TYR A 57 4.59 -13.16 -0.99
CA TYR A 57 4.28 -11.88 -1.61
C TYR A 57 4.35 -10.78 -0.56
N TYR A 58 5.18 -9.78 -0.81
CA TYR A 58 5.26 -8.58 0.01
C TYR A 58 4.58 -7.40 -0.67
N MET A 59 3.85 -6.60 0.10
CA MET A 59 3.37 -5.30 -0.35
C MET A 59 3.57 -4.28 0.77
N GLY A 60 4.17 -3.14 0.43
CA GLY A 60 4.16 -1.94 1.26
C GLY A 60 3.83 -0.72 0.41
N VAL A 61 2.97 0.16 0.90
CA VAL A 61 2.68 1.46 0.28
C VAL A 61 2.84 2.55 1.32
N LYS A 62 3.60 3.58 0.98
CA LYS A 62 3.75 4.81 1.74
C LYS A 62 3.15 5.96 0.92
N PHE A 63 2.32 6.81 1.52
CA PHE A 63 1.75 7.96 0.81
C PHE A 63 1.63 9.18 1.72
N LYS A 64 1.85 10.36 1.14
CA LYS A 64 1.85 11.62 1.91
C LYS A 64 0.49 11.90 2.53
N ARG A 65 0.47 12.50 3.71
CA ARG A 65 -0.74 13.06 4.28
C ARG A 65 -1.17 14.28 3.47
N GLY A 66 -2.49 14.47 3.34
CA GLY A 66 -3.04 15.64 2.64
C GLY A 66 -2.92 15.60 1.11
N LEU A 67 -2.76 14.42 0.50
CA LEU A 67 -2.95 14.28 -0.95
C LEU A 67 -4.32 14.80 -1.38
N VAL A 68 -4.38 15.31 -2.61
CA VAL A 68 -5.61 15.81 -3.21
C VAL A 68 -6.55 14.63 -3.46
N VAL A 69 -7.77 14.73 -2.91
CA VAL A 69 -8.80 13.72 -3.12
C VAL A 69 -9.29 13.79 -4.56
N GLY A 70 -9.40 12.63 -5.21
CA GLY A 70 -9.83 12.50 -6.60
C GLY A 70 -8.69 12.60 -7.63
N GLU A 71 -7.50 13.06 -7.25
CA GLU A 71 -6.33 13.07 -8.12
C GLU A 71 -5.77 11.64 -8.29
N GLU A 72 -5.49 11.27 -9.54
CA GLU A 72 -4.78 10.02 -9.85
C GLU A 72 -3.28 10.28 -9.89
N TYR A 73 -2.56 9.71 -8.93
CA TYR A 73 -1.12 9.78 -8.86
C TYR A 73 -0.51 8.60 -9.59
N LYS A 74 0.45 8.86 -10.47
CA LYS A 74 1.25 7.83 -11.15
C LYS A 74 2.55 7.58 -10.37
N LEU A 75 2.89 6.30 -10.21
CA LEU A 75 4.15 5.84 -9.65
C LEU A 75 5.01 5.33 -10.82
N GLU A 76 6.22 5.85 -10.95
CA GLU A 76 7.16 5.57 -12.05
C GLU A 76 8.45 4.89 -11.52
N GLY A 77 8.29 3.93 -10.61
CA GLY A 77 9.38 3.10 -10.10
C GLY A 77 10.53 3.84 -9.42
N ASN A 78 10.30 5.07 -8.93
CA ASN A 78 11.33 5.87 -8.28
C ASN A 78 10.87 6.43 -6.92
N ASP A 79 11.87 6.73 -6.08
CA ASP A 79 11.68 7.14 -4.70
C ASP A 79 11.42 8.65 -4.49
N HIS A 80 10.98 9.38 -5.52
CA HIS A 80 10.85 10.85 -5.43
C HIS A 80 9.40 11.37 -5.48
N GLY A 81 8.41 10.49 -5.57
CA GLY A 81 6.99 10.86 -5.64
C GLY A 81 6.32 11.07 -4.27
N PRO A 82 5.10 11.62 -4.21
CA PRO A 82 4.35 11.73 -2.96
C PRO A 82 3.77 10.37 -2.48
N ILE A 83 4.01 9.30 -3.24
CA ILE A 83 3.56 7.94 -3.02
C ILE A 83 4.67 6.99 -3.46
N TRP A 84 4.90 5.97 -2.65
CA TRP A 84 5.88 4.91 -2.88
C TRP A 84 5.22 3.56 -2.67
N ALA A 85 5.60 2.59 -3.49
CA ALA A 85 5.12 1.23 -3.38
C ALA A 85 6.29 0.27 -3.51
N HIS A 86 6.29 -0.77 -2.69
CA HIS A 86 7.24 -1.86 -2.73
C HIS A 86 6.51 -3.19 -2.87
N LEU A 87 6.85 -3.92 -3.93
CA LEU A 87 6.44 -5.28 -4.20
C LEU A 87 7.68 -6.18 -4.23
N GLU A 88 7.64 -7.30 -3.52
CA GLU A 88 8.73 -8.29 -3.50
C GLU A 88 8.13 -9.69 -3.48
N PHE A 89 8.76 -10.61 -4.19
CA PHE A 89 8.32 -11.98 -4.36
C PHE A 89 9.44 -12.94 -3.97
N ASP A 90 9.15 -13.91 -3.08
CA ASP A 90 10.09 -14.93 -2.61
C ASP A 90 11.45 -14.40 -2.13
N TRP A 91 11.49 -13.20 -1.54
CA TRP A 91 12.72 -12.52 -1.08
C TRP A 91 13.76 -12.32 -2.19
N VAL A 92 13.37 -12.43 -3.46
CA VAL A 92 14.28 -12.25 -4.59
C VAL A 92 14.68 -10.78 -4.65
N SER A 93 15.99 -10.53 -4.60
CA SER A 93 16.54 -9.18 -4.70
C SER A 93 16.35 -8.64 -6.12
N GLY A 94 15.36 -7.75 -6.30
CA GLY A 94 15.10 -7.00 -7.53
C GLY A 94 14.99 -5.50 -7.27
N ASP A 95 14.56 -4.73 -8.27
CA ASP A 95 14.06 -3.37 -8.02
C ASP A 95 12.81 -3.49 -7.13
N LYS A 96 12.83 -2.75 -6.03
CA LYS A 96 11.80 -2.81 -4.98
C LYS A 96 10.77 -1.71 -5.16
N ASN A 97 10.85 -0.94 -6.24
CA ASN A 97 10.03 0.24 -6.47
C ASN A 97 8.95 -0.04 -7.51
N ALA A 98 7.76 -0.40 -7.04
CA ALA A 98 6.65 -0.67 -7.92
C ALA A 98 6.15 0.60 -8.61
N SER A 99 5.77 0.43 -9.88
CA SER A 99 5.06 1.43 -10.67
C SER A 99 3.54 1.23 -10.57
N GLY A 100 2.75 2.20 -11.02
CA GLY A 100 1.29 2.05 -11.06
C GLY A 100 0.51 3.34 -10.84
N THR A 101 -0.70 3.21 -10.29
CA THR A 101 -1.59 4.31 -9.96
C THR A 101 -2.14 4.20 -8.54
N PHE A 102 -2.41 5.36 -7.94
CA PHE A 102 -3.02 5.49 -6.64
C PHE A 102 -3.97 6.68 -6.62
N ARG A 103 -5.14 6.52 -5.98
CA ARG A 103 -6.11 7.62 -5.84
C ARG A 103 -6.83 7.56 -4.50
N LEU A 104 -6.84 8.69 -3.79
CA LEU A 104 -7.72 8.88 -2.65
C LEU A 104 -9.15 9.22 -3.09
N THR A 105 -10.12 8.59 -2.45
CA THR A 105 -11.55 8.94 -2.54
C THR A 105 -12.04 9.64 -1.27
N ARG A 106 -11.28 9.53 -0.17
CA ARG A 106 -11.45 10.30 1.07
C ARG A 106 -10.08 10.59 1.68
N GLY A 107 -9.86 11.83 2.12
CA GLY A 107 -8.64 12.26 2.80
C GLY A 107 -8.80 12.35 4.32
N GLY A 108 -7.89 13.05 4.98
CA GLY A 108 -7.87 13.23 6.44
C GLY A 108 -7.20 12.07 7.18
N ASP A 109 -7.42 11.99 8.49
CA ASP A 109 -6.81 10.98 9.37
C ASP A 109 -7.37 9.56 9.15
N ARG A 110 -8.42 9.42 8.32
CA ARG A 110 -9.14 8.18 8.00
C ARG A 110 -9.31 8.04 6.47
N PRO A 111 -8.20 7.81 5.75
CA PRO A 111 -8.22 7.86 4.30
C PRO A 111 -8.92 6.64 3.69
N LYS A 112 -9.50 6.86 2.50
CA LYS A 112 -10.07 5.82 1.66
C LYS A 112 -9.50 5.97 0.26
N GLY A 113 -9.14 4.86 -0.38
CA GLY A 113 -8.52 4.94 -1.70
C GLY A 113 -8.49 3.63 -2.45
N VAL A 114 -7.94 3.70 -3.65
CA VAL A 114 -7.71 2.57 -4.56
C VAL A 114 -6.31 2.66 -5.11
N PHE A 115 -5.72 1.51 -5.41
CA PHE A 115 -4.40 1.41 -6.03
C PHE A 115 -4.36 0.28 -7.05
N ASN A 116 -3.49 0.45 -8.04
CA ASN A 116 -3.09 -0.58 -8.98
C ASN A 116 -1.58 -0.47 -9.17
N LEU A 117 -0.84 -1.46 -8.69
CA LEU A 117 0.61 -1.45 -8.59
C LEU A 117 1.16 -2.64 -9.37
N SER A 118 2.35 -2.49 -9.93
CA SER A 118 3.04 -3.56 -10.64
C SER A 118 4.54 -3.34 -10.58
N GLU A 119 5.26 -4.44 -10.42
CA GLU A 119 6.71 -4.49 -10.59
C GLU A 119 7.01 -5.46 -11.74
N GLU A 120 7.82 -5.03 -12.71
CA GLU A 120 8.06 -5.80 -13.93
C GLU A 120 8.80 -7.10 -13.60
N GLY A 121 8.28 -8.24 -14.08
CA GLY A 121 8.84 -9.55 -13.77
C GLY A 121 8.58 -10.05 -12.35
N VAL A 122 7.79 -9.32 -11.55
CA VAL A 122 7.43 -9.67 -10.17
C VAL A 122 5.94 -10.00 -10.08
N PHE A 123 5.06 -9.04 -9.77
CA PHE A 123 3.60 -9.26 -9.83
C PHE A 123 2.83 -7.94 -9.87
N GLU A 124 1.53 -8.05 -10.17
CA GLU A 124 0.55 -6.97 -10.14
C GLU A 124 -0.27 -7.05 -8.84
N VAL A 125 -0.57 -5.91 -8.24
CA VAL A 125 -1.41 -5.78 -7.05
C VAL A 125 -2.47 -4.72 -7.25
N LYS A 126 -3.73 -5.12 -7.10
CA LYS A 126 -4.87 -4.19 -7.11
C LYS A 126 -5.56 -4.21 -5.77
N GLY A 127 -6.10 -3.08 -5.35
CA GLY A 127 -6.88 -3.06 -4.13
C GLY A 127 -7.54 -1.74 -3.82
N ASP A 128 -8.34 -1.81 -2.77
CA ASP A 128 -9.05 -0.69 -2.16
C ASP A 128 -8.92 -0.78 -0.64
N PHE A 129 -8.96 0.38 0.00
CA PHE A 129 -8.82 0.48 1.44
C PHE A 129 -9.77 1.52 2.03
N GLU A 130 -10.19 1.30 3.26
CA GLU A 130 -11.02 2.19 4.05
C GLU A 130 -10.62 2.12 5.54
N PHE A 131 -9.97 3.17 6.04
CA PHE A 131 -9.61 3.36 7.46
C PHE A 131 -10.44 4.48 8.10
#